data_AF-A0A2T7A5G7-F1
#
_entry.id   AF-A0A2T7A5G7-F1
#
_cell.length_a   1.000
_cell.length_b   1.000
_cell.length_c   1.000
_cell.angle_alpha   90.00
_cell.angle_beta   90.00
_cell.angle_gamma   90.00
#
_symmetry.space_group_name_H-M   'P 1'
#
loop_
_entity.id
_entity.type
_entity.pdbx_description
1 polymer ?
#
loop_
_entity_poly.entity_id
_entity_poly.type
_entity_poly.pdbx_seq_one_letter_code
_entity_poly.pdbx_strand_id
1 'polypeptide(L)'
;SRALGRNVHIYSARDTNTVLGSLFATNGMTNANFYSMVEIAFIFDEGYTLCGESGTNVERDNHPLQAGRYPINTADSLRVNNEPLLVRTGSLSAQAPPKEFLVEVRERDSQCVITGQPVLNAVYAVYGRDGYSATPIYPLAHEQRWLTHGYDSWITIPGARGSISSVQNGMLLRDDISLHFECYHLSINPD
;
A
#
# COMPACT_ATOMS: atom_id res chain seq x y z
N SER A 1 4.95 18.55 -12.33
CA SER A 1 3.70 18.90 -11.62
C SER A 1 3.05 17.61 -11.13
N ARG A 2 3.05 17.35 -9.80
CA ARG A 2 2.46 16.13 -9.19
C ARG A 2 0.91 16.18 -9.07
N ALA A 3 0.28 17.27 -9.54
CA ALA A 3 -1.16 17.53 -9.42
C ALA A 3 -1.96 17.31 -10.72
N LEU A 4 -1.30 17.12 -11.88
CA LEU A 4 -2.01 16.88 -13.14
C LEU A 4 -2.73 15.53 -13.10
N GLY A 5 -4.05 15.56 -13.24
CA GLY A 5 -4.90 14.37 -13.29
C GLY A 5 -5.50 13.91 -11.96
N ARG A 6 -5.27 14.61 -10.83
CA ARG A 6 -5.95 14.31 -9.56
C ARG A 6 -7.36 14.91 -9.58
N ASN A 7 -8.35 14.15 -9.12
CA ASN A 7 -9.78 14.53 -9.18
C ASN A 7 -10.48 14.42 -7.81
N VAL A 8 -9.77 13.95 -6.78
CA VAL A 8 -10.23 13.97 -5.39
C VAL A 8 -9.26 14.81 -4.58
N HIS A 9 -9.80 15.78 -3.84
CA HIS A 9 -9.01 16.75 -3.09
C HIS A 9 -9.48 16.80 -1.64
N ILE A 10 -8.52 16.70 -0.73
CA ILE A 10 -8.73 16.62 0.72
C ILE A 10 -8.41 17.99 1.33
N TYR A 11 -9.28 18.46 2.21
CA TYR A 11 -9.17 19.77 2.86
C TYR A 11 -9.38 19.65 4.37
N SER A 12 -9.02 20.69 5.11
CA SER A 12 -9.59 20.90 6.44
C SER A 12 -10.95 21.57 6.30
N ALA A 13 -11.94 21.21 7.10
CA ALA A 13 -13.20 21.96 7.18
C ALA A 13 -12.98 23.41 7.69
N ARG A 14 -11.88 23.68 8.41
CA ARG A 14 -11.52 25.02 8.90
C ARG A 14 -10.84 25.89 7.86
N ASP A 15 -10.19 25.27 6.87
CA ASP A 15 -9.54 25.94 5.74
C ASP A 15 -9.72 25.10 4.48
N THR A 16 -10.70 25.48 3.67
CA THR A 16 -11.01 24.83 2.39
C THR A 16 -10.24 25.44 1.22
N ASN A 17 -9.38 26.43 1.45
CA ASN A 17 -8.54 27.02 0.40
C ASN A 17 -7.21 26.27 0.25
N THR A 18 -6.75 25.58 1.30
CA THR A 18 -5.51 24.82 1.27
C THR A 18 -5.79 23.32 1.03
N VAL A 19 -5.28 22.79 -0.07
CA VAL A 19 -5.32 21.35 -0.35
C VAL A 19 -4.32 20.64 0.56
N LEU A 20 -4.81 19.75 1.43
CA LEU A 20 -3.98 18.95 2.33
C LEU A 20 -3.47 17.67 1.65
N GLY A 21 -4.25 17.12 0.72
CA GLY A 21 -3.92 15.90 0.01
C GLY A 21 -4.75 15.78 -1.26
N SER A 22 -4.31 14.94 -2.19
CA SER A 22 -5.07 14.66 -3.41
C SER A 22 -4.75 13.27 -3.96
N LEU A 23 -5.74 12.66 -4.59
CA LEU A 23 -5.60 11.39 -5.27
C LEU A 23 -6.42 11.37 -6.58
N PHE A 24 -6.23 10.29 -7.34
CA PHE A 24 -7.03 10.02 -8.53
C PHE A 24 -7.94 8.84 -8.19
N ALA A 25 -9.26 9.08 -8.17
CA ALA A 25 -10.24 8.03 -7.95
C ALA A 25 -10.28 7.11 -9.17
N THR A 26 -10.08 5.82 -8.95
CA THR A 26 -10.32 4.77 -9.95
C THR A 26 -11.69 4.14 -9.74
N ASN A 27 -12.21 3.45 -10.76
CA ASN A 27 -13.54 2.84 -10.72
C ASN A 27 -13.73 1.81 -9.58
N GLY A 28 -12.63 1.26 -9.05
CA GLY A 28 -12.67 0.27 -7.96
C GLY A 28 -12.57 0.88 -6.56
N MET A 29 -12.35 2.18 -6.42
CA MET A 29 -12.20 2.81 -5.10
C MET A 29 -13.55 3.11 -4.47
N THR A 30 -13.71 2.73 -3.21
CA THR A 30 -14.90 3.01 -2.41
C THR A 30 -14.66 4.10 -1.37
N ASN A 31 -15.74 4.60 -0.76
CA ASN A 31 -15.63 5.50 0.39
C ASN A 31 -14.87 4.83 1.54
N ALA A 32 -15.06 3.53 1.80
CA ALA A 32 -14.32 2.79 2.81
C ALA A 32 -12.81 2.79 2.54
N ASN A 33 -12.37 2.60 1.28
CA ASN A 33 -10.95 2.72 0.93
C ASN A 33 -10.44 4.14 1.17
N PHE A 34 -11.25 5.15 0.86
CA PHE A 34 -10.88 6.55 1.07
C PHE A 34 -10.70 6.89 2.56
N TYR A 35 -11.57 6.37 3.43
CA TYR A 35 -11.39 6.46 4.89
C TYR A 35 -10.05 5.85 5.32
N SER A 36 -9.73 4.63 4.90
CA SER A 36 -8.43 4.00 5.24
C SER A 36 -7.23 4.83 4.74
N MET A 37 -7.32 5.42 3.54
CA MET A 37 -6.26 6.31 3.03
C MET A 37 -6.12 7.59 3.84
N VAL A 38 -7.22 8.17 4.32
CA VAL A 38 -7.21 9.35 5.20
C VAL A 38 -6.58 9.01 6.55
N GLU A 39 -6.91 7.87 7.14
CA GLU A 39 -6.35 7.40 8.41
C GLU A 39 -4.84 7.11 8.33
N ILE A 40 -4.33 6.73 7.15
CA ILE A 40 -2.88 6.56 6.91
C ILE A 40 -2.19 7.92 6.77
N ALA A 41 -2.80 8.85 6.03
CA ALA A 41 -2.19 10.13 5.66
C ALA A 41 -2.29 11.21 6.74
N PHE A 42 -3.25 11.10 7.66
CA PHE A 42 -3.56 12.11 8.65
C PHE A 42 -3.65 11.50 10.05
N ILE A 43 -3.15 12.25 11.03
CA ILE A 43 -3.22 11.94 12.44
C ILE A 43 -4.29 12.82 13.06
N PHE A 44 -5.24 12.18 13.74
CA PHE A 44 -6.34 12.82 14.44
C PHE A 44 -6.21 12.57 15.94
N ASP A 45 -6.46 13.60 16.75
CA ASP A 45 -6.50 13.46 18.22
C ASP A 45 -7.85 12.90 18.68
N GLU A 46 -8.91 13.11 17.90
CA GLU A 46 -10.30 12.77 18.18
C GLU A 46 -10.98 12.24 16.91
N GLY A 47 -12.25 11.85 17.01
CA GLY A 47 -13.06 11.46 15.87
C GLY A 47 -13.11 12.52 14.76
N TYR A 48 -13.26 12.06 13.52
CA TYR A 48 -13.43 12.92 12.34
C TYR A 48 -14.55 12.41 11.44
N THR A 49 -15.09 13.31 10.61
CA THR A 49 -15.99 12.95 9.51
C THR A 49 -15.48 13.50 8.20
N LEU A 50 -15.68 12.75 7.12
CA LEU A 50 -15.51 13.27 5.77
C LEU A 50 -16.82 13.88 5.30
N CYS A 51 -16.75 15.08 4.75
CA CYS A 51 -17.90 15.74 4.14
C CYS A 51 -17.75 15.73 2.62
N GLY A 52 -18.86 15.50 1.92
CA GLY A 52 -18.94 15.72 0.48
C GLY A 52 -19.07 17.21 0.16
N GLU A 53 -19.07 17.54 -1.14
CA GLU A 53 -19.15 18.91 -1.61
C GLU A 53 -20.47 19.63 -1.23
N SER A 54 -21.55 18.87 -1.05
CA SER A 54 -22.85 19.34 -0.54
C SER A 54 -22.87 19.60 0.97
N GLY A 55 -21.78 19.32 1.69
CA GLY A 55 -21.73 19.37 3.16
C GLY A 55 -22.34 18.16 3.86
N THR A 56 -22.80 17.14 3.12
CA THR A 56 -23.30 15.88 3.70
C THR A 56 -22.14 15.00 4.16
N ASN A 57 -22.32 14.29 5.27
CA ASN A 57 -21.33 13.30 5.69
C ASN A 57 -21.23 12.16 4.66
N VAL A 58 -20.00 11.78 4.36
CA VAL A 58 -19.68 10.62 3.53
C VAL A 58 -19.64 9.41 4.45
N GLU A 59 -20.50 8.42 4.22
CA GLU A 59 -20.50 7.20 5.01
C GLU A 59 -19.29 6.32 4.68
N ARG A 60 -18.78 5.58 5.67
CA ARG A 60 -17.72 4.60 5.46
C ARG A 60 -18.34 3.32 4.90
N ASP A 61 -18.55 3.30 3.58
CA ASP A 61 -19.26 2.24 2.88
C ASP A 61 -18.57 1.80 1.58
N ASN A 62 -19.20 0.83 0.89
CA ASN A 62 -18.70 0.31 -0.37
C ASN A 62 -19.23 1.07 -1.59
N HIS A 63 -19.83 2.25 -1.43
CA HIS A 63 -20.23 3.05 -2.57
C HIS A 63 -18.98 3.64 -3.27
N PRO A 64 -19.02 3.81 -4.60
CA PRO A 64 -17.88 4.34 -5.35
C PRO A 64 -17.48 5.73 -4.90
N LEU A 65 -16.18 5.95 -4.68
CA LEU A 65 -15.61 7.26 -4.39
C LEU A 65 -15.83 8.20 -5.58
N GLN A 66 -16.49 9.31 -5.32
CA GLN A 66 -16.74 10.32 -6.36
C GLN A 66 -15.56 11.29 -6.49
N ALA A 67 -15.37 11.83 -7.68
CA ALA A 67 -14.49 12.98 -7.86
C ALA A 67 -15.07 14.18 -7.11
N GLY A 68 -14.22 15.00 -6.48
CA GLY A 68 -14.69 16.19 -5.78
C GLY A 68 -13.80 16.64 -4.63
N ARG A 69 -14.42 17.46 -3.78
CA ARG A 69 -13.78 18.10 -2.62
C ARG A 69 -14.29 17.43 -1.35
N TYR A 70 -13.35 17.02 -0.50
CA TYR A 70 -13.62 16.31 0.74
C TYR A 70 -12.99 17.04 1.93
N PRO A 71 -13.73 17.96 2.56
CA PRO A 71 -13.31 18.55 3.82
C PRO A 71 -13.36 17.51 4.94
N ILE A 72 -12.30 17.46 5.75
CA ILE A 72 -12.28 16.70 6.99
C ILE A 72 -12.76 17.61 8.12
N ASN A 73 -13.86 17.21 8.75
CA ASN A 73 -14.39 17.87 9.93
C ASN A 73 -13.90 17.13 11.19
N THR A 74 -13.23 17.85 12.09
CA THR A 74 -12.80 17.33 13.40
C THR A 74 -12.83 18.45 14.44
N ALA A 75 -13.17 18.08 15.67
CA ALA A 75 -13.24 19.00 16.81
C ALA A 75 -11.85 19.52 17.23
N ASP A 76 -10.79 18.75 16.95
CA ASP A 76 -9.44 19.02 17.42
C ASP A 76 -8.43 19.18 16.27
N SER A 77 -7.14 19.01 16.57
CA SER A 77 -6.06 19.23 15.62
C SER A 77 -6.02 18.13 14.55
N LEU A 78 -5.78 18.57 13.32
CA LEU A 78 -5.52 17.72 12.16
C LEU A 78 -4.06 17.88 11.79
N ARG A 79 -3.31 16.78 11.77
CA ARG A 79 -1.89 16.78 11.41
C ARG A 79 -1.63 15.85 10.24
N VAL A 80 -0.85 16.29 9.26
CA VAL A 80 -0.37 15.41 8.18
C VAL A 80 0.66 14.46 8.77
N ASN A 81 0.54 13.18 8.45
CA ASN A 81 1.53 12.18 8.81
C ASN A 81 2.84 12.49 8.06
N ASN A 82 3.91 12.74 8.82
CA ASN A 82 5.24 13.07 8.31
C ASN A 82 6.20 11.88 8.33
N GLU A 83 5.69 10.65 8.45
CA GLU A 83 6.52 9.47 8.34
C GLU A 83 7.30 9.46 7.01
N PRO A 84 8.62 9.23 7.04
CA PRO A 84 9.42 9.28 5.84
C PRO A 84 9.04 8.13 4.92
N LEU A 85 8.69 8.49 3.68
CA LEU A 85 8.45 7.53 2.60
C LEU A 85 9.71 6.67 2.44
N LEU A 86 9.53 5.36 2.58
CA LEU A 86 10.57 4.42 2.28
C LEU A 86 10.81 4.42 0.78
N VAL A 87 11.85 5.10 0.34
CA VAL A 87 12.25 5.03 -1.07
C VAL A 87 12.76 3.61 -1.30
N ARG A 88 12.13 2.91 -2.25
CA ARG A 88 12.74 1.74 -2.86
C ARG A 88 13.73 2.27 -3.87
N THR A 89 14.98 2.45 -3.45
CA THR A 89 16.08 2.74 -4.39
C THR A 89 16.08 1.60 -5.41
N GLY A 90 15.74 1.91 -6.65
CA GLY A 90 15.73 0.94 -7.74
C GLY A 90 17.06 0.20 -7.78
N SER A 91 17.03 -1.06 -7.34
CA SER A 91 17.93 -2.18 -7.67
C SER A 91 19.44 -1.95 -7.83
N LEU A 92 20.03 -0.87 -7.29
CA LEU A 92 21.47 -0.59 -7.40
C LEU A 92 22.25 -0.69 -6.08
N SER A 93 21.57 -0.71 -4.92
CA SER A 93 22.24 -0.86 -3.61
C SER A 93 21.53 -1.79 -2.62
N ALA A 94 20.34 -2.29 -2.94
CA ALA A 94 19.69 -3.32 -2.13
C ALA A 94 20.37 -4.66 -2.44
N GLN A 95 20.81 -5.39 -1.40
CA GLN A 95 21.20 -6.79 -1.57
C GLN A 95 20.05 -7.51 -2.28
N ALA A 96 20.39 -8.30 -3.31
CA ALA A 96 19.40 -9.12 -3.99
C ALA A 96 18.67 -9.97 -2.94
N PRO A 97 17.34 -10.15 -3.04
CA PRO A 97 16.61 -10.96 -2.08
C PRO A 97 17.24 -12.36 -1.93
N PRO A 98 17.33 -12.91 -0.70
CA PRO A 98 17.86 -14.25 -0.49
C PRO A 98 17.16 -15.29 -1.37
N LYS A 99 17.91 -16.27 -1.86
CA LYS A 99 17.37 -17.28 -2.78
C LYS A 99 16.24 -18.08 -2.13
N GLU A 100 16.37 -18.35 -0.84
CA GLU A 100 15.40 -19.06 -0.01
C GLU A 100 14.07 -18.31 0.02
N PHE A 101 14.08 -17.00 0.30
CA PHE A 101 12.90 -16.15 0.23
C PHE A 101 12.21 -16.23 -1.14
N LEU A 102 12.98 -16.11 -2.22
CA LEU A 102 12.45 -16.17 -3.58
C LEU A 102 11.83 -17.53 -3.94
N VAL A 103 12.32 -18.62 -3.35
CA VAL A 103 11.80 -19.97 -3.55
C VAL A 103 10.53 -20.17 -2.72
N GLU A 104 10.58 -19.88 -1.43
CA GLU A 104 9.47 -20.05 -0.49
C GLU A 104 8.22 -19.27 -0.92
N VAL A 105 8.38 -18.00 -1.34
CA VAL A 105 7.26 -17.18 -1.83
C VAL A 105 6.62 -17.79 -3.07
N ARG A 106 7.44 -18.30 -4.00
CA ARG A 106 6.95 -18.90 -5.24
C ARG A 106 6.21 -20.22 -4.99
N GLU A 107 6.75 -21.05 -4.10
CA GLU A 107 6.14 -22.32 -3.71
C GLU A 107 4.83 -22.11 -2.96
N ARG A 108 4.75 -21.10 -2.09
CA ARG A 108 3.54 -20.76 -1.35
C ARG A 108 2.42 -20.25 -2.25
N ASP A 109 2.74 -19.28 -3.12
CA ASP A 109 1.70 -18.53 -3.84
C ASP A 109 1.26 -19.20 -5.13
N SER A 110 2.20 -19.72 -5.93
CA SER A 110 1.96 -20.41 -7.22
C SER A 110 1.17 -19.63 -8.31
N GLN A 111 0.71 -18.42 -8.01
CA GLN A 111 -0.03 -17.51 -8.89
C GLN A 111 0.27 -16.06 -8.52
N CYS A 112 -0.06 -15.12 -9.41
CA CYS A 112 -0.07 -13.70 -9.06
C CYS A 112 -1.17 -13.43 -8.03
N VAL A 113 -0.82 -12.96 -6.83
CA VAL A 113 -1.78 -12.76 -5.74
C VAL A 113 -2.84 -11.69 -6.04
N ILE A 114 -2.54 -10.72 -6.91
CA ILE A 114 -3.47 -9.65 -7.29
C ILE A 114 -4.43 -10.08 -8.40
N THR A 115 -3.95 -10.79 -9.42
CA THR A 115 -4.80 -11.16 -10.59
C THR A 115 -5.37 -12.56 -10.49
N GLY A 116 -4.88 -13.41 -9.58
CA GLY A 116 -5.19 -14.84 -9.55
C GLY A 116 -4.65 -15.61 -10.76
N GLN A 117 -3.79 -15.00 -11.59
CA GLN A 117 -3.27 -15.66 -12.78
C GLN A 117 -2.23 -16.71 -12.37
N PRO A 118 -2.45 -18.00 -12.67
CA PRO A 118 -1.54 -19.06 -12.28
C PRO A 118 -0.23 -18.98 -13.07
N VAL A 119 0.85 -19.39 -12.41
CA VAL A 119 2.15 -19.60 -13.06
C VAL A 119 2.01 -20.80 -14.01
N LEU A 120 1.95 -20.54 -15.32
CA LEU A 120 1.85 -21.58 -16.34
C LEU A 120 3.14 -22.42 -16.35
N ASN A 121 3.00 -23.75 -16.44
CA ASN A 121 4.13 -24.69 -16.48
C ASN A 121 5.03 -24.71 -15.24
N ALA A 122 4.46 -24.67 -14.02
CA ALA A 122 5.22 -24.88 -12.77
C ALA A 122 6.06 -26.17 -12.75
N VAL A 123 5.71 -27.17 -13.59
CA VAL A 123 6.43 -28.44 -13.79
C VAL A 123 7.77 -28.27 -14.52
N TYR A 124 7.89 -27.28 -15.42
CA TYR A 124 9.16 -26.92 -16.09
C TYR A 124 9.77 -25.72 -15.38
N ALA A 125 10.28 -25.97 -14.17
CA ALA A 125 10.74 -25.01 -13.17
C ALA A 125 11.78 -23.95 -13.62
N VAL A 126 12.22 -23.98 -14.88
CA VAL A 126 13.19 -23.05 -15.48
C VAL A 126 12.50 -22.00 -16.36
N TYR A 127 11.44 -22.33 -17.11
CA TYR A 127 10.74 -21.40 -18.02
C TYR A 127 9.36 -20.97 -17.51
N GLY A 128 8.74 -21.75 -16.61
CA GLY A 128 7.45 -21.38 -16.03
C GLY A 128 7.53 -20.16 -15.10
N ARG A 129 8.73 -19.73 -14.69
CA ARG A 129 8.93 -18.62 -13.75
C ARG A 129 9.06 -17.26 -14.43
N ASP A 130 9.16 -17.22 -15.76
CA ASP A 130 9.28 -15.98 -16.53
C ASP A 130 7.98 -15.17 -16.44
N GLY A 131 8.08 -13.87 -16.19
CA GLY A 131 6.92 -12.99 -16.03
C GLY A 131 6.39 -12.89 -14.59
N TYR A 132 7.06 -13.49 -13.60
CA TYR A 132 6.68 -13.41 -12.19
C TYR A 132 7.84 -13.12 -11.23
N SER A 133 7.58 -12.21 -10.30
CA SER A 133 8.53 -11.73 -9.30
C SER A 133 8.02 -12.00 -7.87
N ALA A 134 8.88 -12.62 -7.05
CA ALA A 134 8.68 -12.68 -5.61
C ALA A 134 9.05 -11.32 -5.02
N THR A 135 8.01 -10.57 -4.66
CA THR A 135 8.06 -9.13 -4.37
C THR A 135 7.92 -8.89 -2.87
N PRO A 136 8.89 -8.23 -2.22
CA PRO A 136 8.79 -7.91 -0.79
C PRO A 136 7.70 -6.87 -0.51
N ILE A 137 6.83 -7.14 0.48
CA ILE A 137 5.83 -6.19 0.99
C ILE A 137 6.55 -5.02 1.65
N TYR A 138 7.41 -5.29 2.63
CA TYR A 138 8.33 -4.33 3.21
C TYR A 138 9.69 -4.41 2.49
N PRO A 139 10.29 -3.30 2.03
CA PRO A 139 11.50 -3.38 1.23
C PRO A 139 12.71 -3.87 2.04
N LEU A 140 13.37 -4.91 1.53
CA LEU A 140 14.49 -5.59 2.23
C LEU A 140 15.68 -4.66 2.54
N ALA A 141 15.88 -3.60 1.75
CA ALA A 141 16.93 -2.60 1.97
C ALA A 141 16.81 -1.86 3.32
N HIS A 142 15.65 -1.92 3.98
CA HIS A 142 15.36 -1.21 5.22
C HIS A 142 15.36 -2.13 6.45
N GLU A 143 16.17 -3.19 6.45
CA GLU A 143 16.30 -4.15 7.57
C GLU A 143 16.59 -3.47 8.92
N GLN A 144 17.45 -2.45 8.95
CA GLN A 144 17.71 -1.72 10.19
C GLN A 144 16.44 -1.05 10.74
N ARG A 145 15.59 -0.49 9.87
CA ARG A 145 14.33 0.13 10.28
C ARG A 145 13.34 -0.93 10.74
N TRP A 146 13.28 -2.08 10.06
CA TRP A 146 12.49 -3.24 10.46
C TRP A 146 12.78 -3.69 11.89
N LEU A 147 14.07 -3.88 12.21
CA LEU A 147 14.52 -4.26 13.55
C LEU A 147 14.22 -3.18 14.59
N THR A 148 14.47 -1.91 14.25
CA THR A 148 14.28 -0.78 15.17
C THR A 148 12.83 -0.61 15.60
N HIS A 149 11.87 -0.89 14.70
CA HIS A 149 10.44 -0.73 14.97
C HIS A 149 9.76 -2.03 15.41
N GLY A 150 10.50 -3.14 15.52
CA GLY A 150 9.95 -4.41 15.99
C GLY A 150 8.94 -5.05 15.03
N TYR A 151 9.03 -4.79 13.73
CA TYR A 151 8.10 -5.33 12.72
C TYR A 151 8.20 -6.86 12.57
N ASP A 152 9.27 -7.44 13.10
CA ASP A 152 9.44 -8.89 13.25
C ASP A 152 8.30 -9.56 14.05
N SER A 153 7.61 -8.79 14.90
CA SER A 153 6.46 -9.25 15.68
C SER A 153 5.19 -9.49 14.84
N TRP A 154 5.12 -8.98 13.62
CA TRP A 154 3.98 -9.16 12.71
C TRP A 154 4.06 -10.46 11.89
N ILE A 155 5.16 -11.21 12.01
CA ILE A 155 5.38 -12.48 11.33
C ILE A 155 4.86 -13.61 12.23
N THR A 156 3.83 -14.34 11.78
CA THR A 156 3.05 -15.26 12.63
C THR A 156 3.30 -16.76 12.38
N ILE A 157 3.66 -17.16 11.15
CA ILE A 157 4.14 -18.52 10.82
C ILE A 157 5.55 -18.75 11.45
N PRO A 158 5.84 -19.90 12.09
CA PRO A 158 6.39 -19.91 13.46
C PRO A 158 7.92 -19.98 13.61
N GLY A 159 8.41 -19.46 14.77
CA GLY A 159 9.66 -19.91 15.44
C GLY A 159 10.35 -18.91 16.36
N ALA A 160 10.46 -17.64 15.95
CA ALA A 160 11.02 -16.52 16.68
C ALA A 160 10.62 -15.21 15.95
N ARG A 161 11.03 -14.05 16.47
CA ARG A 161 11.05 -12.76 15.74
C ARG A 161 11.30 -13.00 14.25
N GLY A 162 10.38 -12.57 13.40
CA GLY A 162 10.45 -12.82 11.97
C GLY A 162 11.56 -12.04 11.27
N SER A 163 12.33 -12.71 10.41
CA SER A 163 13.25 -12.06 9.48
C SER A 163 12.48 -11.15 8.51
N ILE A 164 13.09 -10.03 8.11
CA ILE A 164 12.61 -9.22 6.98
C ILE A 164 12.52 -10.04 5.68
N SER A 165 13.31 -11.10 5.56
CA SER A 165 13.26 -12.06 4.45
C SER A 165 12.32 -13.24 4.72
N SER A 166 11.37 -13.13 5.66
CA SER A 166 10.34 -14.14 5.87
C SER A 166 9.46 -14.26 4.63
N VAL A 167 9.03 -15.48 4.29
CA VAL A 167 8.02 -15.72 3.25
C VAL A 167 6.75 -14.86 3.43
N GLN A 168 6.37 -14.55 4.68
CA GLN A 168 5.22 -13.70 5.01
C GLN A 168 5.42 -12.23 4.60
N ASN A 169 6.65 -11.77 4.42
CA ASN A 169 6.96 -10.45 3.86
C ASN A 169 7.06 -10.48 2.33
N GLY A 170 6.67 -11.56 1.67
CA GLY A 170 6.74 -11.69 0.21
C GLY A 170 5.39 -12.00 -0.42
N MET A 171 5.23 -11.59 -1.67
CA MET A 171 4.09 -11.93 -2.53
C MET A 171 4.58 -12.26 -3.93
N LEU A 172 4.00 -13.28 -4.56
CA LEU A 172 4.23 -13.54 -5.97
C LEU A 172 3.33 -12.65 -6.82
N LEU A 173 3.94 -11.84 -7.68
CA LEU A 173 3.25 -10.93 -8.58
C LEU A 173 3.71 -11.18 -10.00
N ARG A 174 2.86 -10.87 -10.99
CA ARG A 174 3.36 -10.68 -12.35
C ARG A 174 4.38 -9.54 -12.38
N ASP A 175 5.38 -9.63 -13.24
CA ASP A 175 6.49 -8.66 -13.29
C ASP A 175 5.99 -7.22 -13.52
N ASP A 176 5.01 -7.01 -14.39
CA ASP A 176 4.43 -5.69 -14.64
C ASP A 176 3.72 -5.11 -13.40
N ILE A 177 3.04 -5.97 -12.63
CA ILE A 177 2.36 -5.57 -11.40
C ILE A 177 3.37 -5.34 -10.26
N SER A 178 4.41 -6.18 -10.17
CA SER A 178 5.51 -6.01 -9.24
C SER A 178 6.14 -4.63 -9.39
N LEU A 179 6.43 -4.21 -10.63
CA LEU A 179 6.97 -2.88 -10.93
C LEU A 179 6.06 -1.76 -10.42
N HIS A 180 4.74 -1.88 -10.59
CA HIS A 180 3.79 -0.90 -10.06
C HIS A 180 3.76 -0.88 -8.53
N PHE A 181 3.80 -2.05 -7.89
CA PHE A 181 3.81 -2.17 -6.44
C PHE A 181 5.10 -1.59 -5.83
N GLU A 182 6.26 -1.92 -6.38
CA GLU A 182 7.55 -1.42 -5.91
C GLU A 182 7.71 0.09 -6.12
N CYS A 183 7.12 0.65 -7.19
CA CYS A 183 7.10 2.09 -7.43
C CYS A 183 6.04 2.85 -6.60
N TYR A 184 5.29 2.18 -5.72
CA TYR A 184 4.16 2.76 -4.98
C TYR A 184 3.06 3.33 -5.89
N HIS A 185 2.92 2.81 -7.12
CA HIS A 185 1.81 3.12 -8.02
C HIS A 185 0.56 2.30 -7.68
N LEU A 186 0.73 1.18 -6.98
CA LEU A 186 -0.32 0.29 -6.49
C LEU A 186 -0.02 -0.10 -5.03
N SER A 187 -1.06 -0.31 -4.24
CA SER A 187 -0.98 -0.91 -2.91
C SER A 187 -2.18 -1.84 -2.69
N ILE A 188 -2.13 -2.62 -1.62
CA ILE A 188 -3.19 -3.55 -1.22
C ILE A 188 -3.74 -3.07 0.13
N ASN A 189 -5.06 -2.92 0.22
CA ASN A 189 -5.74 -2.81 1.50
C ASN A 189 -6.01 -4.23 2.03
N PRO A 190 -5.52 -4.60 3.22
CA PRO A 190 -5.69 -5.97 3.75
C PRO A 190 -7.10 -6.25 4.32
N ASP A 191 -7.90 -5.20 4.54
CA ASP A 191 -9.31 -5.27 4.98
C ASP A 191 -10.28 -5.31 3.79
#